data_AF-A0A7J5EFI9-F1
#
_entry.id   AF-A0A7J5EFI9-F1
#
_cell.length_a   1.000
_cell.length_b   1.000
_cell.length_c   1.000
_cell.angle_alpha   90.00
_cell.angle_beta   90.00
_cell.angle_gamma   90.00
#
_symmetry.space_group_name_H-M   'P 1'
#
loop_
_entity.id
_entity.type
_entity.pdbx_description
1 polymer ?
#
loop_
_entity_poly.entity_id
_entity_poly.type
_entity_poly.pdbx_seq_one_letter_code
_entity_poly.pdbx_strand_id
1 'polypeptide(L)'
;MKCFNCAADTNHKKYEIPICHSCETGLKLFTDDTIMRQKKEYKCSEKYSSYLDEIAHRIILLENDYLKKKIKLLHVLERLANFKG
;
A
#
# COMPACT_ATOMS: atom_id res chain seq x y z
N MET A 1 3.93 13.35 13.73
CA MET A 1 3.68 13.05 12.29
C MET A 1 2.19 13.05 12.07
N LYS A 2 1.73 13.07 10.82
CA LYS A 2 0.30 13.09 10.49
C LYS A 2 -0.13 11.71 10.01
N CYS A 3 -1.27 11.22 10.46
CA CYS A 3 -1.86 9.97 9.96
C CYS A 3 -2.10 10.08 8.45
N PHE A 4 -1.65 9.11 7.67
CA PHE A 4 -1.79 9.15 6.21
C PHE A 4 -3.26 9.23 5.74
N ASN A 5 -4.19 8.68 6.52
CA ASN A 5 -5.59 8.56 6.14
C ASN A 5 -6.44 9.76 6.57
N CYS A 6 -6.33 10.22 7.82
CA CYS A 6 -7.19 11.28 8.36
C CYS A 6 -6.45 12.58 8.71
N ALA A 7 -5.13 12.64 8.48
CA ALA A 7 -4.27 13.78 8.82
C ALA A 7 -4.28 14.22 10.30
N ALA A 8 -4.83 13.43 11.23
CA ALA A 8 -4.69 13.68 12.66
C ALA A 8 -3.23 13.54 13.11
N ASP A 9 -2.84 14.24 14.17
CA ASP A 9 -1.53 14.04 14.80
C ASP A 9 -1.43 12.64 15.41
N THR A 10 -0.30 11.99 15.16
CA THR A 10 0.01 10.66 15.69
C THR A 10 1.51 10.51 15.91
N ASN A 11 1.89 9.68 16.87
CA ASN A 11 3.23 9.12 17.04
C ASN A 11 3.28 7.63 16.67
N HIS A 12 2.14 7.03 16.35
CA HIS A 12 2.00 5.63 15.98
C HIS A 12 2.33 5.39 14.50
N LYS A 13 2.89 4.22 14.22
CA LYS A 13 3.23 3.74 12.88
C LYS A 13 2.95 2.26 12.74
N LYS A 14 2.58 1.84 11.53
CA LYS A 14 2.48 0.44 11.13
C LYS A 14 3.31 0.22 9.86
N TYR A 15 4.30 -0.68 9.91
CA TYR A 15 5.25 -0.92 8.81
C TYR A 15 5.85 0.40 8.27
N GLU A 16 6.30 1.27 9.17
CA GLU A 16 6.85 2.61 8.88
C GLU A 16 5.88 3.67 8.36
N ILE A 17 4.62 3.30 8.09
CA ILE A 17 3.57 4.23 7.64
C ILE A 17 2.92 4.91 8.86
N PRO A 18 2.93 6.26 8.94
CA PRO A 18 2.22 6.99 9.98
C PRO A 18 0.70 6.76 9.92
N ILE A 19 0.14 6.15 10.96
CA ILE A 19 -1.29 5.85 11.06
C ILE A 19 -1.73 5.99 12.52
N CYS A 20 -2.93 6.51 12.80
CA CYS A 20 -3.48 6.51 14.16
C CYS A 20 -4.19 5.18 14.45
N HIS A 21 -4.38 4.83 15.72
CA HIS A 21 -5.02 3.57 16.11
C HIS A 21 -6.42 3.39 15.53
N SER A 22 -7.25 4.43 15.51
CA SER A 22 -8.60 4.36 14.94
C SER A 22 -8.59 3.99 13.44
N CYS A 23 -7.70 4.62 12.65
CA CYS A 23 -7.56 4.28 11.24
C CYS A 23 -6.94 2.89 11.03
N GLU A 24 -5.99 2.46 11.87
CA GLU A 24 -5.43 1.10 11.79
C GLU A 24 -6.48 0.04 12.05
N THR A 25 -7.31 0.19 13.10
CA THR A 25 -8.43 -0.70 13.36
C THR A 25 -9.41 -0.72 12.19
N GLY A 26 -9.63 0.42 11.54
CA GLY A 26 -10.46 0.54 10.35
C GLY A 26 -9.98 -0.27 9.13
N LEU A 27 -8.69 -0.65 9.08
CA LEU A 27 -8.15 -1.48 8.00
C LEU A 27 -8.64 -2.93 8.05
N LYS A 28 -9.19 -3.39 9.19
CA LYS A 28 -9.70 -4.76 9.40
C LYS A 28 -8.71 -5.81 8.89
N LEU A 29 -7.44 -5.67 9.31
CA LEU A 29 -6.37 -6.57 8.93
C LEU A 29 -6.74 -8.02 9.26
N PHE A 30 -6.37 -8.95 8.38
CA PHE A 30 -6.61 -10.37 8.60
C PHE A 30 -5.89 -10.85 9.86
N THR A 31 -6.57 -11.73 10.61
CA THR A 31 -5.97 -12.43 11.75
C THR A 31 -4.98 -13.49 11.27
N ASP A 32 -4.07 -13.91 12.15
CA ASP A 32 -3.12 -14.98 11.85
C ASP A 32 -3.84 -16.27 11.41
N ASP A 33 -4.94 -16.64 12.06
CA ASP A 33 -5.77 -17.79 11.65
C ASP A 33 -6.29 -17.66 10.20
N THR A 34 -6.71 -16.46 9.82
CA THR A 34 -7.20 -16.18 8.47
C THR A 34 -6.06 -16.29 7.45
N ILE A 35 -4.89 -15.74 7.76
CA ILE A 35 -3.70 -15.80 6.91
C ILE A 35 -3.24 -17.24 6.76
N MET A 36 -3.21 -18.01 7.85
CA MET A 36 -2.82 -19.41 7.84
C MET A 36 -3.78 -20.27 7.02
N ARG A 37 -5.09 -20.04 7.15
CA ARG A 37 -6.08 -20.70 6.28
C ARG A 37 -5.87 -20.36 4.82
N GLN A 38 -5.70 -19.07 4.48
CA GLN A 38 -5.46 -18.63 3.10
C GLN A 38 -4.19 -19.26 2.52
N LYS A 39 -3.11 -19.33 3.30
CA LYS A 39 -1.86 -20.01 2.90
C LYS A 39 -2.09 -21.50 2.65
N LYS A 40 -2.84 -22.19 3.51
CA LYS A 40 -3.12 -23.64 3.41
C LYS A 40 -4.02 -23.99 2.22
N GLU A 41 -5.03 -23.17 1.98
CA GLU A 41 -6.02 -23.38 0.91
C GLU A 41 -5.57 -22.81 -0.45
N TYR A 42 -4.40 -22.17 -0.48
CA TYR A 42 -3.86 -21.56 -1.69
C TYR A 42 -3.61 -22.58 -2.79
N LYS A 43 -4.11 -22.29 -3.98
CA LYS A 43 -3.86 -23.09 -5.18
C LYS A 43 -2.84 -22.38 -6.04
N CYS A 44 -1.72 -23.05 -6.29
CA CYS A 44 -0.68 -22.54 -7.18
C CYS A 44 -1.26 -22.25 -8.57
N SER A 45 -0.66 -21.28 -9.25
CA SER A 45 -0.98 -20.93 -10.63
C SER A 45 0.29 -20.94 -11.46
N GLU A 46 0.18 -20.78 -12.78
CA GLU A 46 1.33 -20.59 -13.66
C GLU A 46 2.18 -19.37 -13.28
N LYS A 47 1.57 -18.39 -12.61
CA LYS A 47 2.22 -17.13 -12.22
C LYS A 47 2.83 -17.16 -10.83
N TYR A 48 2.27 -17.94 -9.91
CA TYR A 48 2.68 -17.96 -8.50
C TYR A 48 2.73 -19.38 -7.94
N SER A 49 3.90 -19.76 -7.43
CA SER A 49 4.15 -21.03 -6.75
C SER A 49 3.60 -21.09 -5.33
N SER A 50 3.36 -19.95 -4.68
CA SER A 50 2.83 -19.91 -3.32
C SER A 50 2.05 -18.63 -3.02
N TYR A 51 1.27 -18.65 -1.95
CA TYR A 51 0.57 -17.47 -1.46
C TYR A 51 1.54 -16.34 -1.10
N LEU A 52 2.73 -16.68 -0.56
CA LEU A 52 3.77 -15.71 -0.25
C LEU A 52 4.26 -14.99 -1.52
N ASP A 53 4.52 -15.75 -2.59
CA ASP A 53 4.99 -15.21 -3.87
C ASP A 53 3.96 -14.26 -4.47
N GLU A 54 2.68 -14.63 -4.41
CA GLU A 54 1.60 -13.75 -4.87
C GLU A 54 1.56 -12.45 -4.07
N ILE A 55 1.56 -12.52 -2.74
CA ILE A 55 1.49 -11.31 -1.90
C ILE A 55 2.72 -10.41 -2.12
N ALA A 56 3.92 -10.99 -2.19
CA ALA A 56 5.14 -10.24 -2.48
C ALA A 56 5.06 -9.55 -3.86
N HIS A 57 4.63 -10.26 -4.89
CA HIS A 57 4.49 -9.67 -6.23
C HIS A 57 3.39 -8.60 -6.28
N ARG A 58 2.28 -8.76 -5.56
CA ARG A 58 1.22 -7.74 -5.47
C ARG A 58 1.73 -6.44 -4.83
N ILE A 59 2.63 -6.51 -3.85
CA ILE A 59 3.30 -5.32 -3.29
C ILE A 59 4.10 -4.60 -4.39
N ILE A 60 4.92 -5.34 -5.17
CA ILE A 60 5.70 -4.76 -6.28
C ILE A 60 4.78 -4.10 -7.32
N LEU A 61 3.65 -4.73 -7.67
CA LEU A 61 2.69 -4.16 -8.61
C LEU A 61 2.07 -2.85 -8.07
N LEU A 62 1.75 -2.80 -6.77
CA LEU A 62 1.24 -1.58 -6.12
C LEU A 62 2.27 -0.45 -6.12
N GLU A 63 3.53 -0.76 -5.80
CA GLU A 63 4.63 0.22 -5.84
C GLU A 63 4.83 0.78 -7.25
N ASN A 64 4.82 -0.10 -8.26
CA ASN A 64 4.94 0.30 -9.66
C ASN A 64 3.78 1.21 -10.10
N ASP A 65 2.55 0.90 -9.70
CA ASP A 65 1.38 1.74 -10.00
C ASP A 65 1.47 3.10 -9.30
N TYR A 66 1.88 3.13 -8.03
CA TYR A 66 2.12 4.36 -7.29
C TYR A 66 3.20 5.22 -7.97
N LEU A 67 4.33 4.65 -8.36
CA LEU A 67 5.40 5.37 -9.05
C LEU A 67 4.94 5.95 -10.39
N LYS A 68 4.21 5.17 -11.19
CA LYS A 68 3.63 5.65 -12.46
C LYS A 68 2.70 6.83 -12.24
N LYS A 69 1.80 6.75 -11.25
CA LYS A 69 0.88 7.85 -10.91
C LYS A 69 1.64 9.08 -10.40
N LYS A 70 2.64 8.88 -9.54
CA LYS A 70 3.49 9.96 -9.02
C LYS A 70 4.22 10.69 -10.14
N ILE A 71 4.84 9.97 -11.10
CA ILE A 71 5.52 10.57 -12.25
C ILE A 71 4.56 11.44 -13.07
N LYS A 72 3.34 10.95 -13.35
CA LYS A 72 2.33 11.72 -14.09
C LYS A 72 1.97 13.02 -13.38
N LEU A 73 1.77 12.99 -12.07
CA LEU A 73 1.45 14.18 -11.28
C LEU A 73 2.63 15.16 -11.21
N LEU A 74 3.85 14.66 -11.03
CA LEU A 74 5.06 15.48 -11.04
C LEU A 74 5.25 16.17 -12.40
N HIS A 75 5.02 15.44 -13.49
CA HIS A 75 5.05 16.02 -14.83
C HIS A 75 4.03 17.16 -14.97
N VAL A 76 2.79 16.97 -14.52
CA VAL A 76 1.77 18.04 -14.53
C VAL A 76 2.22 19.26 -13.71
N LEU A 77 2.77 19.04 -12.51
CA LEU A 77 3.29 20.12 -11.65
C LEU A 77 4.41 20.91 -12.34
N GLU A 78 5.35 20.22 -12.97
CA GLU A 78 6.44 20.84 -13.74
C GLU A 78 5.89 21.70 -14.89
N ARG A 79 4.93 21.17 -15.67
CA ARG A 79 4.31 21.92 -16.77
C ARG A 79 3.57 23.15 -16.26
N LEU A 80 2.81 23.04 -15.17
CA LEU A 80 2.09 24.17 -14.57
C LEU A 80 3.04 25.26 -14.05
N ALA A 81 4.17 24.88 -13.45
CA ALA A 81 5.18 25.83 -13.00
C ALA A 81 5.80 26.61 -14.18
N ASN A 82 6.02 25.92 -15.30
CA ASN A 82 6.59 26.49 -16.53
C ASN A 82 5.55 27.20 -17.43
N PHE A 83 4.26 27.05 -17.16
CA PHE A 83 3.17 27.80 -17.82
C PHE A 83 2.92 29.17 -17.22
N LYS A 84 3.74 29.60 -16.26
CA LYS A 84 3.78 31.00 -15.85
C LYS A 84 4.40 31.81 -17.00
N GLY A 85 3.52 32.37 -17.84
CA GLY A 85 3.82 33.57 -18.61
C GLY A 85 4.07 34.76 -17.69
#